data_AF-A0A6B2G557-F1
#
_entry.id   AF-A0A6B2G557-F1
#
_cell.length_a   1.000
_cell.length_b   1.000
_cell.length_c   1.000
_cell.angle_alpha   90.00
_cell.angle_beta   90.00
_cell.angle_gamma   90.00
#
_symmetry.space_group_name_H-M   'P 1'
#
loop_
_entity.id
_entity.type
_entity.pdbx_description
1 polymer ?
#
loop_
_entity_poly.entity_id
_entity_poly.type
_entity_poly.pdbx_seq_one_letter_code
_entity_poly.pdbx_strand_id
1 'polypeptide(L)'
;LIIGGVDTAGSHLYSVSNRGHTDRLPFITNGSGCLASISYFESNFRADFELEEAKEFVANGISAGVFNDLGSGSNVDLCIITKHGMEMLRNYRKLCSRNPLLRDYTFPKGTTRTISQKISNITYDIISTETLSSQI
;
A
#
# COMPACT_ATOMS: atom_id res chain seq x y z
N LEU A 1 3.67 -6.55 -14.55
CA LEU A 1 4.48 -5.66 -13.69
C LEU A 1 4.39 -4.25 -14.26
N ILE A 2 4.29 -3.23 -13.41
CA ILE A 2 4.43 -1.84 -13.84
C ILE A 2 5.82 -1.37 -13.38
N ILE A 3 6.59 -0.80 -14.30
CA ILE A 3 7.92 -0.24 -14.04
C ILE A 3 7.85 1.23 -14.39
N GLY A 4 8.11 2.10 -13.41
CA GLY A 4 8.14 3.55 -13.60
C GLY A 4 9.42 4.14 -13.04
N GLY A 5 9.95 5.16 -13.70
CA GLY A 5 11.17 5.85 -13.26
C GLY A 5 11.41 7.14 -14.03
N VAL A 6 12.40 7.91 -13.56
CA VAL A 6 12.86 9.12 -14.21
C VAL A 6 14.36 8.96 -14.46
N ASP A 7 14.78 9.17 -15.70
CA ASP A 7 16.19 9.17 -16.11
C ASP A 7 16.58 10.55 -16.69
N THR A 8 17.74 10.63 -17.35
CA THR A 8 18.21 11.87 -17.98
C THR A 8 17.39 12.30 -19.20
N ALA A 9 16.66 11.39 -19.84
CA ALA A 9 15.81 11.66 -20.99
C ALA A 9 14.39 12.06 -20.58
N GLY A 10 13.93 11.63 -19.40
CA GLY A 10 12.67 12.08 -18.82
C GLY A 10 11.99 11.01 -17.95
N SER A 11 10.67 11.10 -17.85
CA SER A 11 9.86 10.10 -17.15
C SER A 11 9.44 8.97 -18.12
N HIS A 12 9.51 7.75 -17.60
CA HIS A 12 9.19 6.55 -18.36
C HIS A 12 8.30 5.61 -17.54
N LEU A 13 7.28 5.07 -18.19
CA LEU A 13 6.36 4.10 -17.62
C LEU A 13 6.18 2.92 -18.58
N TYR A 14 6.40 1.72 -18.05
CA TYR A 14 6.35 0.48 -18.80
C TYR A 14 5.44 -0.55 -18.13
N SER A 15 4.68 -1.28 -18.93
CA SER A 15 3.99 -2.50 -18.52
C SER A 15 4.77 -3.68 -19.04
N VAL A 16 5.09 -4.64 -18.17
CA VAL A 16 5.73 -5.90 -18.53
C VAL A 16 4.76 -7.04 -18.24
N SER A 17 4.35 -7.73 -19.31
CA SER A 17 3.53 -8.94 -19.24
C SER A 17 4.32 -10.12 -18.67
N ASN A 18 3.62 -11.07 -18.07
CA ASN A 18 4.23 -12.31 -17.58
C ASN A 18 4.88 -13.15 -18.70
N ARG A 19 4.50 -12.94 -19.96
CA ARG A 19 5.10 -13.58 -21.14
C ARG A 19 6.24 -12.78 -21.79
N GLY A 20 6.65 -11.66 -21.19
CA GLY A 20 7.81 -10.88 -21.63
C GLY A 20 7.52 -9.80 -22.68
N HIS A 21 6.26 -9.60 -23.08
CA HIS A 21 5.89 -8.43 -23.88
C HIS A 21 5.92 -7.15 -23.02
N THR A 22 6.37 -6.05 -23.62
CA THR A 22 6.55 -4.76 -22.96
C THR A 22 5.87 -3.63 -23.73
N ASP A 23 5.10 -2.81 -23.02
CA ASP A 23 4.43 -1.62 -23.57
C ASP A 23 4.90 -0.36 -22.86
N ARG A 24 5.05 0.74 -23.61
CA ARG A 24 5.31 2.09 -23.07
C ARG A 24 4.08 2.96 -23.28
N LEU A 25 3.48 3.45 -22.19
CA LEU A 25 2.22 4.19 -22.21
C LEU A 25 2.28 5.36 -21.21
N PRO A 26 1.51 6.44 -21.42
CA PRO A 26 1.48 7.59 -20.52
C PRO A 26 0.85 7.27 -19.15
N PHE A 27 -0.06 6.30 -19.11
CA PHE A 27 -0.61 5.72 -17.88
C PHE A 27 -0.86 4.23 -18.07
N ILE A 28 -0.83 3.47 -16.99
CA ILE A 28 -0.98 2.01 -17.00
C ILE A 28 -1.75 1.60 -15.76
N THR A 29 -2.73 0.73 -15.92
CA THR A 29 -3.41 0.06 -14.81
C THR A 29 -3.20 -1.45 -14.93
N ASN A 30 -3.03 -2.13 -13.79
CA ASN A 30 -2.84 -3.58 -13.75
C ASN A 30 -3.46 -4.14 -12.46
N GLY A 31 -3.68 -5.46 -12.38
CA GLY A 31 -4.37 -6.11 -11.27
C GLY A 31 -5.85 -6.39 -11.56
N SER A 32 -6.59 -6.89 -10.56
CA SER A 32 -8.01 -7.27 -10.73
C SER A 32 -8.94 -6.06 -10.88
N GLY A 33 -8.68 -4.96 -10.16
CA GLY A 33 -9.42 -3.70 -10.25
C GLY A 33 -9.00 -2.78 -11.41
N CYS A 34 -8.25 -3.29 -12.38
CA CYS A 34 -7.68 -2.46 -13.46
C CYS A 34 -8.74 -1.90 -14.40
N LEU A 35 -9.85 -2.61 -14.64
CA LEU A 35 -10.92 -2.20 -15.57
C LEU A 35 -11.73 -1.01 -15.02
N ALA A 36 -11.97 -0.96 -13.72
CA ALA A 36 -12.60 0.21 -13.11
C ALA A 36 -11.64 1.41 -13.10
N SER A 37 -10.37 1.16 -12.80
CA SER A 37 -9.32 2.20 -12.80
C SER A 37 -9.09 2.78 -14.20
N ILE A 38 -9.05 1.93 -15.24
CA ILE A 38 -8.82 2.37 -16.63
C ILE A 38 -9.98 3.22 -17.12
N SER A 39 -11.23 2.88 -16.76
CA SER A 39 -12.40 3.70 -17.12
C SER A 39 -12.31 5.11 -16.54
N TYR A 40 -11.85 5.25 -15.29
CA TYR A 40 -11.60 6.57 -14.70
C TYR A 40 -10.45 7.30 -15.40
N PHE A 41 -9.35 6.60 -15.67
CA PHE A 41 -8.17 7.18 -16.30
C PHE A 41 -8.48 7.68 -17.71
N GLU A 42 -9.10 6.86 -18.56
CA GLU A 42 -9.50 7.25 -19.92
C GLU A 42 -10.43 8.47 -19.93
N SER A 43 -11.32 8.59 -18.96
CA SER A 43 -12.29 9.70 -18.90
C SER A 43 -11.69 11.02 -18.42
N ASN A 44 -10.63 10.98 -17.59
CA ASN A 44 -10.14 12.15 -16.86
C ASN A 44 -8.67 12.47 -17.12
N PHE A 45 -7.96 11.65 -17.89
CA PHE A 45 -6.54 11.85 -18.18
C PHE A 45 -6.33 13.09 -19.04
N ARG A 46 -5.31 13.85 -18.68
CA ARG A 46 -4.73 14.92 -19.50
C ARG A 46 -3.21 14.83 -19.45
N ALA A 47 -2.57 15.31 -20.51
CA ALA A 47 -1.13 15.49 -20.49
C ALA A 47 -0.74 16.56 -19.45
N ASP A 48 0.49 16.45 -18.94
CA ASP A 48 1.16 17.50 -18.16
C ASP A 48 0.38 17.96 -16.90
N PHE A 49 0.08 17.02 -16.02
CA PHE A 49 -0.45 17.32 -14.69
C PHE A 49 0.57 18.07 -13.82
N GLU A 50 0.10 19.04 -13.03
CA GLU A 50 0.85 19.48 -11.85
C GLU A 50 0.87 18.36 -10.81
N LEU A 51 1.90 18.35 -9.97
CA LEU A 51 2.16 17.23 -9.05
C LEU A 51 0.98 16.92 -8.12
N GLU A 52 0.36 17.93 -7.52
CA GLU A 52 -0.78 17.74 -6.62
C GLU A 52 -2.02 17.23 -7.35
N GLU A 53 -2.25 17.70 -8.58
CA GLU A 53 -3.36 17.23 -9.40
C GLU A 53 -3.15 15.77 -9.84
N ALA A 54 -1.91 15.39 -10.13
CA ALA A 54 -1.55 14.01 -10.45
C ALA A 54 -1.79 13.07 -9.25
N LYS A 55 -1.43 13.49 -8.02
CA LYS A 55 -1.70 12.71 -6.80
C LYS A 55 -3.18 12.43 -6.64
N GLU A 56 -4.00 13.45 -6.78
CA GLU A 56 -5.46 13.35 -6.67
C GLU A 56 -6.07 12.50 -7.79
N PHE A 57 -5.63 12.69 -9.03
CA PHE A 57 -6.06 11.87 -10.17
C PHE A 57 -5.78 10.38 -9.96
N VAL A 58 -4.54 10.02 -9.59
CA VAL A 58 -4.16 8.62 -9.34
C VAL A 58 -4.94 8.08 -8.14
N ALA A 59 -5.03 8.83 -7.05
CA ALA A 59 -5.77 8.40 -5.86
C ALA A 59 -7.25 8.14 -6.17
N ASN A 60 -7.89 8.97 -6.97
CA ASN A 60 -9.29 8.80 -7.38
C ASN A 60 -9.49 7.55 -8.24
N GLY A 61 -8.63 7.29 -9.24
CA GLY A 61 -8.81 6.11 -10.07
C GLY A 61 -8.50 4.79 -9.35
N ILE A 62 -7.53 4.77 -8.43
CA ILE A 62 -7.34 3.60 -7.54
C ILE A 62 -8.54 3.42 -6.61
N SER A 63 -9.13 4.52 -6.11
CA SER A 63 -10.36 4.45 -5.32
C SER A 63 -11.51 3.83 -6.12
N ALA A 64 -11.63 4.16 -7.42
CA ALA A 64 -12.61 3.52 -8.30
C ALA A 64 -12.36 2.01 -8.43
N GLY A 65 -11.10 1.58 -8.55
CA GLY A 65 -10.71 0.16 -8.48
C GLY A 65 -11.15 -0.51 -7.18
N VAL A 66 -10.83 0.12 -6.04
CA VAL A 66 -11.15 -0.40 -4.70
C VAL A 66 -12.66 -0.57 -4.48
N PHE A 67 -13.49 0.38 -4.91
CA PHE A 67 -14.93 0.30 -4.68
C PHE A 67 -15.66 -0.65 -5.64
N ASN A 68 -15.05 -1.01 -6.77
CA ASN A 68 -15.70 -1.81 -7.81
C ASN A 68 -15.09 -3.22 -8.01
N ASP A 69 -14.00 -3.56 -7.32
CA ASP A 69 -13.37 -4.88 -7.36
C ASP A 69 -13.29 -5.51 -5.96
N LEU A 70 -13.80 -6.74 -5.82
CA LEU A 70 -13.79 -7.49 -4.56
C LEU A 70 -12.38 -7.94 -4.15
N GLY A 71 -11.46 -8.09 -5.11
CA GLY A 71 -10.07 -8.43 -4.86
C GLY A 71 -9.22 -7.23 -4.42
N SER A 72 -9.77 -6.02 -4.50
CA SER A 72 -9.12 -4.76 -4.14
C SER A 72 -9.75 -4.16 -2.89
N GLY A 73 -8.94 -3.50 -2.06
CA GLY A 73 -9.41 -3.00 -0.77
C GLY A 73 -8.37 -2.20 -0.02
N SER A 74 -8.72 -1.75 1.19
CA SER A 74 -7.85 -1.01 2.11
C SER A 74 -7.58 0.45 1.69
N ASN A 75 -6.38 0.96 1.94
CA ASN A 75 -5.98 2.35 1.73
C ASN A 75 -5.22 2.49 0.41
N VAL A 76 -5.12 3.72 -0.07
CA VAL A 76 -4.30 4.06 -1.24
C VAL A 76 -2.93 4.53 -0.78
N ASP A 77 -1.89 3.91 -1.36
CA ASP A 77 -0.50 4.34 -1.23
C ASP A 77 -0.07 5.04 -2.52
N LEU A 78 0.74 6.10 -2.39
CA LEU A 78 1.34 6.79 -3.53
C LEU A 78 2.87 6.71 -3.45
N CYS A 79 3.51 6.57 -4.61
CA CYS A 79 4.96 6.69 -4.77
C CYS A 79 5.21 7.80 -5.79
N ILE A 80 5.92 8.84 -5.38
CA ILE A 80 6.23 9.99 -6.22
C ILE A 80 7.70 9.88 -6.60
N ILE A 81 7.97 9.84 -7.90
CA ILE A 81 9.33 9.77 -8.42
C ILE A 81 9.56 11.01 -9.28
N THR A 82 10.55 11.81 -8.89
CA THR A 82 10.99 12.99 -9.62
C THR A 82 12.48 12.89 -9.93
N LYS A 83 13.01 13.81 -10.74
CA LYS A 83 14.45 13.93 -10.97
C LYS A 83 15.28 14.18 -9.70
N HIS A 84 14.67 14.68 -8.63
CA HIS A 84 15.34 15.04 -7.38
C HIS A 84 15.35 13.90 -6.36
N GLY A 85 14.51 12.89 -6.55
CA GLY A 85 14.38 11.79 -5.61
C GLY A 85 13.00 11.16 -5.64
N MET A 86 12.77 10.29 -4.65
CA MET A 86 11.55 9.51 -4.49
C MET A 86 10.96 9.72 -3.10
N GLU A 87 9.64 9.84 -3.05
CA GLU A 87 8.86 9.95 -1.82
C GLU A 87 7.75 8.87 -1.80
N MET A 88 7.73 8.06 -0.74
CA MET A 88 6.67 7.08 -0.48
C MET A 88 5.65 7.65 0.50
N LEU A 89 4.41 7.82 0.05
CA LEU A 89 3.27 8.21 0.87
C LEU A 89 2.40 6.99 1.15
N ARG A 90 2.62 6.35 2.31
CA ARG A 90 1.77 5.24 2.77
C ARG A 90 0.50 5.75 3.44
N ASN A 91 -0.61 5.11 3.14
CA ASN A 91 -1.96 5.48 3.55
C ASN A 91 -2.32 6.92 3.17
N TYR A 92 -1.91 7.36 1.98
CA TYR A 92 -2.25 8.67 1.44
C TYR A 92 -3.76 8.93 1.52
N ARG A 93 -4.57 7.92 1.16
CA ARG A 93 -6.02 7.98 1.30
C ARG A 93 -6.58 6.77 2.02
N LYS A 94 -7.32 7.04 3.09
CA LYS A 94 -8.10 6.04 3.81
C LYS A 94 -9.53 6.01 3.25
N LEU A 95 -9.89 4.93 2.58
CA LEU A 95 -11.20 4.77 1.96
C LEU A 95 -12.21 4.12 2.90
N CYS A 96 -11.78 3.06 3.59
CA CYS A 96 -12.62 2.29 4.48
C CYS A 96 -12.10 2.39 5.92
N SER A 97 -13.00 2.65 6.87
CA SER A 97 -12.71 2.55 8.30
C SER A 97 -13.41 1.33 8.89
N ARG A 98 -12.69 0.56 9.71
CA ARG A 98 -13.32 -0.52 10.47
C ARG A 98 -14.28 0.08 11.49
N ASN A 99 -15.53 -0.38 11.48
CA ASN A 99 -16.48 -0.04 12.53
C ASN A 99 -15.99 -0.58 13.88
N PRO A 100 -16.23 0.16 14.98
CA PRO A 100 -15.93 -0.35 16.31
C PRO A 100 -16.76 -1.60 16.58
N LEU A 101 -16.21 -2.51 17.39
CA LEU A 101 -16.97 -3.65 17.89
C LEU A 101 -18.10 -3.13 18.78
N LEU A 102 -19.32 -3.62 18.58
CA LEU A 102 -20.49 -3.22 19.37
C LEU A 102 -20.49 -3.80 20.79
N ARG A 103 -19.71 -4.87 21.01
CA ARG A 103 -19.59 -5.57 22.28
C ARG A 103 -18.14 -5.94 22.52
N ASP A 104 -17.77 -6.02 23.79
CA ASP A 104 -16.52 -6.65 24.17
C ASP A 104 -16.69 -8.18 24.15
N TYR A 105 -15.78 -8.86 23.47
CA TYR A 105 -15.74 -10.32 23.34
C TYR A 105 -14.56 -10.92 24.12
N THR A 106 -14.00 -10.17 25.06
CA THR A 106 -12.90 -10.64 25.92
C THR A 106 -13.42 -11.65 26.93
N PHE A 107 -12.97 -12.89 26.83
CA PHE A 107 -13.29 -13.95 27.79
C PHE A 107 -12.26 -13.99 28.93
N PRO A 108 -12.67 -14.25 30.19
CA PRO A 108 -11.74 -14.46 31.29
C PRO A 108 -10.71 -15.57 30.99
N LYS A 109 -9.52 -15.46 31.59
CA LYS A 109 -8.51 -16.53 31.50
C LYS A 109 -9.08 -17.82 32.10
N GLY A 110 -8.89 -18.95 31.40
CA GLY A 110 -9.39 -20.26 31.83
C GLY A 110 -10.73 -20.68 31.21
N THR A 111 -11.38 -19.85 30.39
CA THR A 111 -12.62 -20.25 29.70
C THR A 111 -12.41 -21.38 28.68
N THR A 112 -11.23 -21.47 28.05
CA THR A 112 -10.91 -22.53 27.09
C THR A 112 -10.26 -23.72 27.80
N ARG A 113 -10.85 -24.91 27.68
CA ARG A 113 -10.29 -26.16 28.23
C ARG A 113 -8.96 -26.51 27.55
N THR A 114 -7.87 -26.54 28.32
CA THR A 114 -6.54 -26.99 27.87
C THR A 114 -6.35 -28.48 28.17
N ILE A 115 -5.90 -29.26 27.18
CA ILE A 115 -5.67 -30.72 27.34
C ILE A 115 -4.28 -31.00 27.92
N SER A 116 -3.26 -30.27 27.46
CA SER A 116 -1.91 -30.35 28.00
C SER A 116 -1.23 -28.98 27.87
N GLN A 117 -0.30 -28.70 28.76
CA GLN A 117 0.50 -27.48 28.73
C GLN A 117 1.95 -27.87 29.04
N LYS A 118 2.88 -27.45 28.16
CA LYS A 118 4.32 -27.61 28.36
C LYS A 118 4.95 -26.22 28.43
N ILE A 119 5.67 -25.95 29.51
CA ILE A 119 6.41 -24.71 29.69
C ILE A 119 7.90 -25.05 29.64
N SER A 120 8.64 -24.38 28.76
CA SER A 120 10.10 -24.49 28.68
C SER A 120 10.71 -23.14 29.01
N ASN A 121 11.47 -23.08 30.09
CA ASN A 121 12.22 -21.88 30.44
C ASN A 121 13.39 -21.74 29.48
N ILE A 122 13.53 -20.57 28.86
CA ILE A 122 14.68 -20.25 28.03
C ILE A 122 15.76 -19.73 28.96
N THR A 123 16.86 -20.48 29.09
CA THR A 123 18.09 -19.99 29.70
C THR A 123 18.78 -19.03 28.74
N TYR A 124 19.02 -17.81 29.20
CA TYR A 124 19.79 -16.80 28.49
C TYR A 124 20.90 -16.29 29.43
N ASP A 125 22.08 -16.10 28.88
CA ASP A 125 23.15 -15.37 29.56
C ASP A 125 23.03 -13.89 29.20
N ILE A 126 23.03 -13.03 30.21
CA ILE A 126 23.01 -11.58 30.00
C ILE A 126 24.43 -11.17 29.63
N ILE A 127 24.67 -10.93 28.34
CA ILE A 127 26.00 -10.58 27.81
C ILE A 127 26.32 -9.08 28.03
N SER A 128 25.31 -8.22 27.96
CA SER A 128 25.49 -6.77 28.18
C SER A 128 24.17 -6.11 28.59
N THR A 129 24.25 -5.14 29.50
CA THR A 129 23.11 -4.30 29.90
C THR A 129 23.46 -2.86 29.57
N GLU A 130 22.78 -2.29 28.58
CA GLU A 130 22.88 -0.87 28.27
C GLU A 130 21.77 -0.10 29.00
N THR A 131 22.17 0.87 29.83
CA THR A 131 21.26 1.79 30.50
C THR A 131 21.19 3.07 29.69
N LEU A 132 20.08 3.29 28.99
CA LEU A 132 19.78 4.58 28.37
C LEU A 132 19.22 5.52 29.44
N SER A 133 20.05 6.40 29.99
CA SER A 133 19.61 7.51 30.83
C SER A 133 18.81 8.49 29.97
N SER A 134 17.50 8.57 30.20
CA SER A 134 16.67 9.64 29.66
C SER A 134 17.20 10.98 30.16
N GLN A 135 17.79 11.78 29.27
CA GLN A 135 18.05 13.19 29.53
C GLN A 135 16.70 13.88 29.73
N ILE A 136 16.49 14.34 30.97
CA ILE A 136 15.41 15.24 31.39
C ILE A 136 15.66 16.61 30.74
#